data_AF-A0A2N5D777-F1
#
_entry.id   AF-A0A2N5D777-F1
#
_cell.length_a   1.000
_cell.length_b   1.000
_cell.length_c   1.000
_cell.angle_alpha   90.00
_cell.angle_beta   90.00
_cell.angle_gamma   90.00
#
_symmetry.space_group_name_H-M   'P 1'
#
loop_
_entity.id
_entity.type
_entity.pdbx_description
1 polymer ?
#
loop_
_entity_poly.entity_id
_entity_poly.type
_entity_poly.pdbx_seq_one_letter_code
_entity_poly.pdbx_strand_id
1 'polypeptide(L)'
;MTTMWGALRQAADRRLSADSDAVLIDGQRFISLHHRDGAFLRGSGQFAFSRRAPDGERTILHMERASDISLAAGPGHPAWSAALSDGMNELLVRLAD
;
A
#
# COMPACT_ATOMS: atom_id res chain seq x y z
N MET A 1 34.94 -24.97 2.40
CA MET A 1 35.10 -23.51 2.23
C MET A 1 33.74 -22.95 1.86
N THR A 2 33.20 -22.14 2.77
CA THR A 2 31.81 -21.68 2.83
C THR A 2 31.50 -20.60 1.81
N THR A 3 30.49 -20.82 0.97
CA THR A 3 29.97 -19.88 -0.03
C THR A 3 29.13 -18.79 0.64
N MET A 4 29.76 -17.87 1.35
CA MET A 4 29.08 -16.79 2.10
C MET A 4 28.75 -15.56 1.23
N TRP A 5 28.60 -15.71 -0.09
CA TRP A 5 28.46 -14.61 -1.05
C TRP A 5 27.14 -14.63 -1.86
N GLY A 6 26.33 -15.71 -1.78
CA GLY A 6 25.04 -15.79 -2.48
C GLY A 6 23.86 -15.12 -1.76
N ALA A 7 23.85 -15.14 -0.42
CA ALA A 7 22.73 -14.65 0.38
C ALA A 7 22.58 -13.12 0.40
N LEU A 8 23.69 -12.37 0.31
CA LEU A 8 23.71 -10.90 0.35
C LEU A 8 23.07 -10.26 -0.89
N ARG A 9 23.22 -10.88 -2.07
CA ARG A 9 22.61 -10.40 -3.32
C ARG A 9 21.09 -10.65 -3.35
N GLN A 10 20.66 -11.79 -2.85
CA GLN A 10 19.24 -12.14 -2.76
C GLN A 10 18.48 -11.26 -1.75
N ALA A 11 19.15 -10.85 -0.66
CA ALA A 11 18.62 -9.89 0.31
C ALA A 11 18.57 -8.46 -0.25
N ALA A 12 19.58 -8.03 -1.02
CA ALA A 12 19.59 -6.74 -1.68
C ALA A 12 18.51 -6.62 -2.77
N ASP A 13 18.33 -7.67 -3.60
CA ASP A 13 17.26 -7.72 -4.62
C ASP A 13 15.86 -7.72 -3.99
N ARG A 14 15.64 -8.44 -2.87
CA ARG A 14 14.37 -8.35 -2.12
C ARG A 14 14.14 -6.96 -1.52
N ARG A 15 15.20 -6.32 -1.02
CA ARG A 15 15.11 -4.99 -0.42
C ARG A 15 14.84 -3.93 -1.49
N LEU A 16 15.44 -4.03 -2.67
CA LEU A 16 15.16 -3.18 -3.84
C LEU A 16 13.75 -3.41 -4.39
N SER A 17 13.23 -4.64 -4.37
CA SER A 17 11.85 -4.95 -4.80
C SER A 17 10.79 -4.43 -3.80
N ALA A 18 11.00 -4.62 -2.50
CA ALA A 18 10.15 -4.03 -1.45
C ALA A 18 10.28 -2.49 -1.34
N ASP A 19 11.41 -1.92 -1.78
CA ASP A 19 11.61 -0.48 -1.92
C ASP A 19 10.93 0.08 -3.18
N SER A 20 10.77 -0.74 -4.23
CA SER A 20 10.13 -0.36 -5.49
C SER A 20 8.60 -0.21 -5.39
N ASP A 21 7.95 -0.83 -4.39
CA ASP A 21 6.50 -0.67 -4.12
C ASP A 21 6.17 0.44 -3.12
N ALA A 22 7.19 1.18 -2.68
CA ALA A 22 7.02 2.30 -1.77
C ALA A 22 6.55 3.56 -2.53
N VAL A 23 5.37 4.05 -2.20
CA VAL A 23 4.81 5.29 -2.75
C VAL A 23 5.06 6.43 -1.77
N LEU A 24 5.62 7.54 -2.26
CA LEU A 24 5.81 8.75 -1.46
C LEU A 24 4.62 9.69 -1.65
N ILE A 25 3.95 10.02 -0.55
CA ILE A 25 2.88 11.03 -0.50
C ILE A 25 3.29 12.04 0.56
N ASP A 26 3.49 13.29 0.18
CA ASP A 26 3.94 14.37 1.08
C ASP A 26 5.18 14.00 1.92
N GLY A 27 6.12 13.28 1.30
CA GLY A 27 7.35 12.81 1.95
C GLY A 27 7.17 11.61 2.90
N GLN A 28 5.94 11.10 3.07
CA GLN A 28 5.66 9.89 3.84
C GLN A 28 5.63 8.67 2.94
N ARG A 29 6.14 7.56 3.48
CA ARG A 29 6.24 6.29 2.76
C ARG A 29 5.00 5.44 3.00
N PHE A 30 4.33 5.08 1.91
CA PHE A 30 3.22 4.15 1.86
C PHE A 30 3.63 2.88 1.13
N ILE A 31 3.05 1.76 1.54
CA ILE A 31 3.16 0.47 0.86
C ILE A 31 1.95 0.36 -0.06
N SER A 32 2.19 0.03 -1.33
CA SER A 32 1.12 -0.30 -2.27
C SER A 32 0.64 -1.73 -2.09
N LEU A 33 -0.67 -1.91 -1.99
CA LEU A 33 -1.36 -3.19 -1.90
C LEU A 33 -2.51 -3.22 -2.90
N HIS A 34 -3.02 -4.41 -3.20
CA HIS A 34 -4.27 -4.51 -3.93
C HIS A 34 -5.43 -4.02 -3.04
N HIS A 35 -6.42 -3.33 -3.62
CA HIS A 35 -7.51 -2.72 -2.83
C HIS A 35 -8.30 -3.71 -1.94
N ARG A 36 -8.28 -5.00 -2.25
CA ARG A 36 -8.94 -6.06 -1.45
C ARG A 36 -8.12 -6.55 -0.26
N ASP A 37 -6.86 -6.16 -0.17
CA ASP A 37 -5.94 -6.70 0.83
C ASP A 37 -5.96 -5.92 2.16
N GLY A 38 -6.72 -4.82 2.22
CA GLY A 38 -6.90 -4.03 3.46
C GLY A 38 -7.36 -4.87 4.65
N ALA A 39 -8.16 -5.92 4.39
CA ALA A 39 -8.66 -6.84 5.40
C ALA A 39 -7.56 -7.63 6.15
N PHE A 40 -6.31 -7.64 5.68
CA PHE A 40 -5.18 -8.32 6.33
C PHE A 40 -4.30 -7.40 7.20
N LEU A 41 -4.52 -6.08 7.14
CA LEU A 41 -3.71 -5.10 7.85
C LEU A 41 -4.25 -4.79 9.24
N ARG A 42 -3.75 -5.51 10.24
CA ARG A 42 -4.05 -5.26 11.65
C ARG A 42 -3.14 -4.16 12.18
N GLY A 43 -3.69 -2.97 12.40
CA GLY A 43 -2.95 -1.86 12.98
C GLY A 43 -3.59 -0.51 12.70
N SER A 44 -3.25 0.45 13.55
CA SER A 44 -3.58 1.85 13.31
C SER A 44 -2.63 2.47 12.29
N GLY A 45 -3.08 3.53 11.62
CA GLY A 45 -2.26 4.24 10.65
C GLY A 45 -3.07 5.08 9.68
N GLN A 46 -2.54 5.24 8.47
CA GLN A 46 -3.15 5.99 7.39
C GLN A 46 -3.30 5.08 6.16
N PHE A 47 -4.41 5.21 5.46
CA PHE A 47 -4.61 4.54 4.19
C PHE A 47 -5.14 5.50 3.13
N ALA A 48 -4.96 5.14 1.86
CA ALA A 48 -5.57 5.83 0.74
C ALA A 48 -6.10 4.84 -0.30
N PHE A 49 -7.33 5.07 -0.75
CA PHE A 49 -7.89 4.45 -1.94
C PHE A 49 -7.26 5.11 -3.17
N SER A 50 -6.63 4.30 -4.01
CA SER A 50 -5.85 4.76 -5.15
C SER A 50 -6.27 4.05 -6.43
N ARG A 51 -6.22 4.78 -7.54
CA ARG A 51 -6.21 4.21 -8.88
C ARG A 51 -4.83 4.37 -9.46
N ARG A 52 -4.19 3.24 -9.77
CA ARG A 52 -2.96 3.17 -10.57
C ARG A 52 -3.32 2.94 -12.03
N ALA A 53 -3.00 3.89 -12.90
CA ALA A 53 -3.15 3.77 -14.34
C ALA A 53 -2.09 2.83 -14.95
N PRO A 54 -2.27 2.32 -16.18
CA PRO A 54 -1.33 1.40 -16.82
C PRO A 54 0.10 1.95 -17.01
N ASP A 55 0.23 3.27 -17.12
CA ASP A 55 1.51 3.99 -17.19
C ASP A 55 2.18 4.20 -15.81
N GLY A 56 1.49 3.83 -14.73
CA GLY A 56 1.95 3.98 -13.36
C GLY A 56 1.53 5.27 -12.68
N GLU A 57 0.82 6.17 -13.35
CA GLU A 57 0.24 7.36 -12.71
C GLU A 57 -0.76 6.94 -11.63
N ARG A 58 -0.76 7.66 -10.50
CA ARG A 58 -1.65 7.40 -9.38
C ARG A 58 -2.57 8.57 -9.12
N THR A 59 -3.85 8.26 -8.94
CA THR A 59 -4.85 9.21 -8.46
C THR A 59 -5.30 8.78 -7.07
N ILE A 60 -5.14 9.66 -6.08
CA ILE A 60 -5.71 9.46 -4.75
C ILE A 60 -7.20 9.83 -4.78
N LEU A 61 -8.05 8.85 -4.50
CA LEU A 61 -9.50 9.00 -4.53
C LEU A 61 -10.06 9.33 -3.14
N HIS A 62 -9.42 8.79 -2.11
CA HIS A 62 -9.76 9.04 -0.72
C HIS A 62 -8.54 8.75 0.16
N MET A 63 -8.36 9.51 1.24
CA MET A 63 -7.30 9.27 2.21
C MET A 63 -7.78 9.62 3.60
N GLU A 64 -7.56 8.73 4.56
CA GLU A 64 -7.91 8.97 5.96
C GLU A 64 -6.99 8.23 6.93
N ARG A 65 -7.09 8.60 8.21
CA ARG A 65 -6.46 7.88 9.32
C ARG A 65 -7.47 6.93 9.96
N ALA A 66 -6.99 5.75 10.35
CA ALA A 66 -7.80 4.74 11.02
C ALA A 66 -7.08 4.20 12.26
N SER A 67 -7.86 3.93 13.31
CA SER A 67 -7.38 3.19 14.49
C SER A 67 -7.19 1.71 14.20
N ASP A 68 -7.91 1.17 13.20
CA ASP A 68 -7.70 -0.16 12.63
C ASP A 68 -8.00 -0.11 11.13
N ILE A 69 -6.94 -0.20 10.32
CA ILE A 69 -7.04 -0.12 8.86
C ILE A 69 -7.88 -1.26 8.29
N SER A 70 -7.85 -2.45 8.90
CA SER A 70 -8.62 -3.58 8.37
C SER A 70 -10.13 -3.44 8.49
N LEU A 71 -10.59 -2.59 9.40
CA LEU A 71 -12.01 -2.27 9.56
C LEU A 71 -12.45 -1.07 8.72
N ALA A 72 -11.53 -0.14 8.46
CA ALA A 72 -11.81 1.11 7.76
C ALA A 72 -11.58 1.04 6.24
N ALA A 73 -10.57 0.30 5.78
CA ALA A 73 -10.17 0.25 4.37
C ALA A 73 -10.86 -0.88 3.59
N GLY A 74 -12.21 -0.91 3.60
CA GLY A 74 -12.98 -2.01 3.01
C GLY A 74 -14.39 -1.63 2.56
N PRO A 75 -15.20 -2.60 2.09
CA PRO A 75 -16.56 -2.38 1.56
C PRO A 75 -17.54 -1.66 2.49
N GLY A 76 -17.28 -1.66 3.80
CA GLY A 76 -18.08 -0.91 4.78
C GLY A 76 -17.80 0.60 4.81
N HIS A 77 -16.74 1.06 4.12
CA HIS A 77 -16.35 2.47 4.14
C HIS A 77 -17.27 3.32 3.23
N PRO A 78 -17.72 4.51 3.68
CA PRO A 78 -18.62 5.36 2.89
C PRO A 78 -18.09 5.72 1.49
N ALA A 79 -16.78 5.91 1.35
CA ALA A 79 -16.15 6.24 0.08
C ALA A 79 -15.88 5.02 -0.83
N TRP A 80 -16.08 3.79 -0.36
CA TRP A 80 -15.65 2.57 -1.08
C TRP A 80 -16.30 2.43 -2.45
N SER A 81 -17.64 2.50 -2.50
CA SER A 81 -18.38 2.31 -3.75
C SER A 81 -18.05 3.39 -4.77
N ALA A 82 -17.93 4.65 -4.34
CA ALA A 82 -17.55 5.77 -5.20
C ALA A 82 -16.12 5.58 -5.74
N ALA A 83 -15.16 5.21 -4.87
CA ALA A 83 -13.79 4.95 -5.29
C ALA A 83 -13.70 3.80 -6.30
N LEU A 84 -14.48 2.71 -6.12
CA LEU A 84 -14.57 1.63 -7.11
C LEU A 84 -15.13 2.11 -8.45
N SER A 85 -16.19 2.93 -8.43
CA SER A 85 -16.75 3.52 -9.66
C SER A 85 -15.74 4.40 -10.40
N ASP A 86 -14.86 5.09 -9.67
CA ASP A 86 -13.77 5.90 -10.22
C ASP A 86 -12.53 5.09 -10.65
N GLY A 87 -12.56 3.77 -10.45
CA GLY A 87 -11.54 2.83 -10.90
C GLY A 87 -10.48 2.46 -9.86
N MET A 88 -10.78 2.55 -8.57
CA MET A 88 -9.89 2.10 -7.50
C MET A 88 -9.41 0.67 -7.76
N ASN A 89 -8.09 0.49 -7.76
CA ASN A 89 -7.44 -0.82 -7.89
C ASN A 89 -6.36 -1.05 -6.83
N GLU A 90 -5.96 -0.02 -6.10
CA GLU A 90 -4.83 0.00 -5.18
C GLU A 90 -5.26 0.55 -3.81
N LEU A 91 -4.68 0.00 -2.75
CA LEU A 91 -4.74 0.54 -1.39
C LEU A 91 -3.33 0.90 -0.96
N LEU A 92 -3.10 2.17 -0.67
CA LEU A 92 -1.82 2.65 -0.14
C LEU A 92 -1.89 2.71 1.38
N VAL A 93 -0.91 2.14 2.07
CA VAL A 93 -0.96 2.02 3.53
C VAL A 93 0.33 2.44 4.20
N ARG A 94 0.19 3.19 5.30
CA ARG A 94 1.24 3.49 6.25
C ARG A 94 0.75 3.12 7.65
N LEU A 95 1.46 2.23 8.34
CA LEU A 95 1.19 1.95 9.75
C LEU A 95 1.73 3.07 10.64
N ALA A 96 1.07 3.32 11.76
CA ALA A 96 1.61 4.20 12.80
C ALA A 96 2.85 3.54 13.43
N ASP A 97 3.85 4.37 13.74
CA ASP A 97 5.09 3.97 14.41
C ASP A 97 4.87 3.65 15.90
#